data_AF-A0A9E1IDS4-F1
#
_entry.id   AF-A0A9E1IDS4-F1
#
_cell.length_a   1.000
_cell.length_b   1.000
_cell.length_c   1.000
_cell.angle_alpha   90.00
_cell.angle_beta   90.00
_cell.angle_gamma   90.00
#
_symmetry.space_group_name_H-M   'P 1'
#
loop_
_entity.id
_entity.type
_entity.pdbx_description
1 polymer ?
#
loop_
_entity_poly.entity_id
_entity_poly.type
_entity_poly.pdbx_seq_one_letter_code
_entity_poly.pdbx_strand_id
1 'polypeptide(L)'
;MSYPVDLADASVIRHNQHVVVLFTLAIAWGQDPGIHGDHLLVRAKQPLHLGARLAPGVTVERKLHTPGWYVATVPSQPLHHLQAVSSHLLVDIVEADRTVSLTGWVKEPLFDEQWALENLPSRRGTWDADIDVQDAWNQGATGAGVVVAVIDTGVDLDHADLAGALWENPGEIPNNGIDDDQNGYIDDVHGINAAKDSGEPTDRNGHGTAV
;
A
#
# COMPACT_ATOMS: atom_id res chain seq x y z
N MET A 1 16.58 4.25 -6.53
CA MET A 1 16.85 4.93 -5.25
C MET A 1 15.60 5.70 -4.86
N SER A 2 14.76 5.07 -4.05
CA SER A 2 13.54 5.65 -3.49
C SER A 2 13.89 6.16 -2.08
N TYR A 3 13.58 7.40 -1.77
CA TYR A 3 13.90 7.99 -0.47
C TYR A 3 12.66 8.04 0.41
N PRO A 4 12.79 7.83 1.73
CA PRO A 4 11.65 7.89 2.64
C PRO A 4 11.10 9.31 2.65
N VAL A 5 9.81 9.43 2.40
CA VAL A 5 9.09 10.68 2.57
C VAL A 5 8.33 10.60 3.88
N ASP A 6 8.64 11.53 4.79
CA ASP A 6 7.93 11.66 6.06
C ASP A 6 6.50 12.16 5.82
N LEU A 7 5.52 11.29 6.05
CA LEU A 7 4.09 11.57 5.85
C LEU A 7 3.46 12.32 7.04
N ALA A 8 4.21 12.66 8.09
CA ALA A 8 3.69 13.42 9.23
C ALA A 8 3.05 14.75 8.84
N ASP A 9 3.49 15.29 7.70
CA ASP A 9 3.07 16.57 7.11
C ASP A 9 2.25 16.38 5.82
N ALA A 10 1.90 15.14 5.47
CA ALA A 10 1.24 14.81 4.23
C ALA A 10 -0.29 14.69 4.38
N SER A 11 -1.04 15.46 3.59
CA SER A 11 -2.48 15.22 3.45
C SER A 11 -2.72 14.24 2.32
N VAL A 12 -3.16 13.02 2.67
CA VAL A 12 -3.49 11.96 1.70
C VAL A 12 -4.93 12.12 1.24
N ILE A 13 -5.13 12.41 -0.05
CA ILE A 13 -6.46 12.46 -0.68
C ILE A 13 -6.61 11.21 -1.55
N ARG A 14 -7.48 10.28 -1.15
CA ARG A 14 -7.86 9.13 -2.00
C ARG A 14 -8.94 9.56 -3.01
N HIS A 15 -8.69 9.35 -4.30
CA HIS A 15 -9.70 9.53 -5.34
C HIS A 15 -9.51 8.53 -6.49
N ASN A 16 -10.47 7.61 -6.66
CA ASN A 16 -10.38 6.46 -7.58
C ASN A 16 -9.12 5.61 -7.34
N GLN A 17 -8.36 5.23 -8.38
CA GLN A 17 -7.09 4.50 -8.25
C GLN A 17 -5.87 5.40 -7.97
N HIS A 18 -6.08 6.71 -7.74
CA HIS A 18 -4.99 7.64 -7.50
C HIS A 18 -5.01 8.17 -6.07
N VAL A 19 -3.81 8.24 -5.50
CA VAL A 19 -3.55 8.85 -4.20
C VAL A 19 -2.79 10.14 -4.45
N VAL A 20 -3.40 11.27 -4.09
CA VAL A 20 -2.76 12.57 -4.12
C VAL A 20 -2.16 12.83 -2.75
N VAL A 21 -0.86 13.08 -2.68
CA VAL A 21 -0.13 13.35 -1.45
C VAL A 21 0.36 14.79 -1.49
N LEU A 22 -0.14 15.61 -0.57
CA LEU A 22 0.19 17.03 -0.46
C LEU A 22 1.37 17.19 0.50
N PHE A 23 2.48 17.81 0.11
CA PHE A 23 3.62 18.04 1.02
C PHE A 23 3.65 19.49 1.50
N THR A 24 3.67 19.73 2.82
CA THR A 24 3.81 21.09 3.37
C THR A 24 5.25 21.63 3.32
N LEU A 25 6.26 20.79 3.10
CA LEU A 25 7.65 21.21 2.91
C LEU A 25 8.32 20.44 1.77
N ALA A 26 8.73 21.16 0.73
CA ALA A 26 9.67 20.63 -0.26
C ALA A 26 11.01 20.32 0.43
N ILE A 27 11.68 19.27 -0.07
CA ILE A 27 13.00 18.73 0.31
C ILE A 27 12.89 17.45 1.17
N ALA A 28 12.63 16.34 0.49
CA ALA A 28 13.29 15.08 0.81
C ALA A 28 14.10 14.69 -0.43
N TRP A 29 15.39 14.44 -0.21
CA TRP A 29 16.38 14.24 -1.24
C TRP A 29 15.99 13.07 -2.14
N GLY A 30 16.07 13.25 -3.47
CA GLY A 30 16.20 12.16 -4.43
C GLY A 30 14.93 11.66 -5.13
N GLN A 31 14.97 11.82 -6.46
CA GLN A 31 14.02 11.40 -7.51
C GLN A 31 12.59 11.94 -7.33
N ASP A 32 12.27 12.96 -8.14
CA ASP A 32 10.96 13.58 -8.23
C ASP A 32 9.92 12.54 -8.70
N PRO A 33 8.90 12.17 -7.88
CA PRO A 33 7.82 11.30 -8.33
C PRO A 33 7.17 11.94 -9.55
N GLY A 34 7.12 11.21 -10.67
CA GLY A 34 6.75 11.74 -11.99
C GLY A 34 5.55 12.70 -11.93
N ILE A 35 5.75 13.91 -12.44
CA ILE A 35 4.74 14.97 -12.48
C ILE A 35 3.70 14.60 -13.53
N HIS A 36 2.41 14.62 -13.18
CA HIS A 36 1.33 14.53 -14.15
C HIS A 36 1.24 15.88 -14.89
N GLY A 37 1.49 15.86 -16.20
CA GLY A 37 1.90 17.05 -16.97
C GLY A 37 0.82 18.10 -17.25
N ASP A 38 -0.41 17.92 -16.75
CA ASP A 38 -1.60 18.70 -17.13
C ASP A 38 -2.43 19.21 -15.95
N HIS A 39 -2.05 18.95 -14.69
CA HIS A 39 -2.80 19.41 -13.50
C HIS A 39 -1.92 20.05 -12.41
N LEU A 40 -2.55 20.96 -11.66
CA LEU A 40 -2.04 21.57 -10.43
C LEU A 40 -3.04 21.35 -9.29
N LEU A 41 -2.51 21.17 -8.08
CA LEU A 41 -3.27 21.19 -6.84
C LEU A 41 -3.17 22.57 -6.21
N VAL A 42 -4.30 23.16 -5.86
CA VAL A 42 -4.37 24.54 -5.39
C VAL A 42 -5.22 24.62 -4.12
N ARG A 43 -4.65 25.19 -3.06
CA ARG A 43 -5.38 25.53 -1.83
C ARG A 43 -5.76 27.00 -1.84
N ALA A 44 -7.02 27.30 -1.56
CA ALA A 44 -7.51 28.65 -1.36
C ALA A 44 -7.20 29.14 0.06
N LYS A 45 -6.90 30.43 0.23
CA LYS A 45 -6.87 31.07 1.55
C LYS A 45 -8.27 31.00 2.16
N GLN A 46 -8.43 30.36 3.32
CA GLN A 46 -9.73 30.31 3.97
C GLN A 46 -10.11 31.68 4.55
N PRO A 47 -11.39 32.09 4.48
CA PRO A 47 -12.57 31.34 4.01
C PRO A 47 -12.89 31.52 2.51
N LEU A 48 -11.95 32.00 1.69
CA LEU A 48 -12.19 32.40 0.30
C LEU A 48 -12.26 31.18 -0.64
N HIS A 49 -13.01 31.34 -1.74
CA HIS A 49 -13.11 30.36 -2.81
C HIS A 49 -12.36 30.84 -4.05
N LEU A 50 -11.75 29.91 -4.78
CA LEU A 50 -11.10 30.22 -6.05
C LEU A 50 -12.12 30.45 -7.17
N GLY A 51 -11.85 31.46 -8.00
CA GLY A 51 -12.56 31.66 -9.26
C GLY A 51 -12.09 30.67 -10.33
N ALA A 52 -12.81 30.62 -11.45
CA ALA A 52 -12.56 29.67 -12.53
C ALA A 52 -11.16 29.81 -13.16
N ARG A 53 -10.53 30.99 -13.12
CA ARG A 53 -9.23 31.23 -13.76
C ARG A 53 -8.23 31.78 -12.75
N LEU A 54 -7.07 31.14 -12.66
CA LEU A 54 -6.02 31.48 -11.71
C LEU A 54 -4.84 32.21 -12.37
N ALA A 55 -4.54 31.86 -13.61
CA ALA A 55 -3.50 32.47 -14.43
C ALA A 55 -3.81 32.25 -15.92
N PRO A 56 -3.07 32.87 -16.86
CA PRO A 56 -3.18 32.53 -18.27
C PRO A 56 -2.96 31.03 -18.50
N GLY A 57 -3.95 30.35 -19.08
CA GLY A 57 -3.93 28.91 -19.33
C GLY A 57 -4.26 28.02 -18.13
N VAL A 58 -4.38 28.58 -16.91
CA VAL A 58 -4.67 27.80 -15.70
C VAL A 58 -6.11 28.00 -15.26
N THR A 59 -6.90 26.92 -15.31
CA THR A 59 -8.34 26.95 -15.03
C THR A 59 -8.69 25.98 -13.92
N VAL A 60 -9.45 26.41 -12.93
CA VAL A 60 -10.01 25.51 -11.91
C VAL A 60 -11.00 24.58 -12.59
N GLU A 61 -10.71 23.29 -12.56
CA GLU A 61 -11.54 22.25 -13.13
C GLU A 61 -12.59 21.79 -12.11
N ARG A 62 -12.16 21.49 -10.88
CA ARG A 62 -13.04 20.99 -9.83
C ARG A 62 -12.56 21.32 -8.43
N LYS A 63 -13.50 21.32 -7.49
CA LYS A 63 -13.24 21.38 -6.04
C LYS A 63 -13.12 19.97 -5.48
N LEU A 64 -12.18 19.75 -4.57
CA LEU A 64 -12.02 18.47 -3.86
C LEU A 64 -12.93 18.41 -2.62
N HIS A 65 -13.19 17.20 -2.13
CA HIS A 65 -13.96 17.00 -0.90
C HIS A 65 -13.29 17.62 0.31
N THR A 66 -11.94 17.68 0.33
CA THR A 66 -11.17 18.36 1.36
C THR A 66 -11.43 19.89 1.28
N PRO A 67 -11.91 20.54 2.35
CA PRO A 67 -12.27 21.95 2.31
C PRO A 67 -11.12 22.86 1.85
N GLY A 68 -11.40 23.73 0.88
CA GLY A 68 -10.45 24.72 0.37
C GLY A 68 -9.50 24.22 -0.72
N TRP A 69 -9.58 22.95 -1.11
CA TRP A 69 -8.73 22.37 -2.15
C TRP A 69 -9.42 22.26 -3.51
N TYR A 70 -8.64 22.49 -4.56
CA TYR A 70 -9.07 22.50 -5.94
C TYR A 70 -8.04 21.83 -6.84
N VAL A 71 -8.52 21.27 -7.95
CA VAL A 71 -7.70 20.82 -9.07
C VAL A 71 -7.84 21.83 -10.20
N ALA A 72 -6.71 22.28 -10.75
CA ALA A 72 -6.66 23.19 -11.88
C ALA A 72 -5.93 22.54 -13.06
N THR A 73 -6.48 22.68 -14.26
CA THR A 73 -5.86 22.22 -15.50
C THR A 73 -4.84 23.23 -16.01
N VAL A 74 -3.78 22.71 -16.62
CA VAL A 74 -2.76 23.49 -17.32
C VAL A 74 -2.51 22.92 -18.72
N PRO A 75 -2.10 23.73 -19.71
CA PRO A 75 -1.97 23.26 -21.09
C PRO A 75 -0.77 22.31 -21.27
N SER A 76 0.31 22.52 -20.51
CA SER A 76 1.51 21.69 -20.40
C SER A 76 2.49 22.33 -19.39
N GLN A 77 3.55 21.62 -19.01
CA GLN A 77 4.66 22.16 -18.19
C GLN A 77 4.17 22.84 -16.89
N PRO A 78 3.51 22.11 -15.98
CA PRO A 78 2.87 22.65 -14.78
C PRO A 78 3.83 23.50 -13.92
N LEU A 79 5.11 23.15 -13.89
CA LEU A 79 6.14 23.90 -13.17
C LEU A 79 6.27 25.36 -13.61
N HIS A 80 6.06 25.67 -14.89
CA HIS A 80 6.12 27.04 -15.41
C HIS A 80 4.97 27.92 -14.91
N HIS A 81 3.86 27.30 -14.50
CA HIS A 81 2.68 28.00 -14.02
C HIS A 81 2.70 28.24 -12.50
N LEU A 82 3.54 27.54 -11.74
CA LEU A 82 3.56 27.61 -10.28
C LEU A 82 3.77 29.03 -9.75
N GLN A 83 4.72 29.78 -10.30
CA GLN A 83 4.98 31.16 -9.85
C GLN A 83 3.80 32.10 -10.12
N ALA A 84 3.13 31.95 -11.26
CA ALA A 84 1.98 32.77 -11.62
C ALA A 84 0.78 32.47 -10.72
N VAL A 85 0.54 31.19 -10.43
CA VAL A 85 -0.57 30.75 -9.58
C VAL A 85 -0.30 31.05 -8.11
N SER A 86 0.94 30.90 -7.62
CA SER A 86 1.30 31.21 -6.22
C SER A 86 1.20 32.69 -5.90
N SER A 87 1.37 33.55 -6.91
CA SER A 87 1.21 35.01 -6.78
C SER A 87 -0.27 35.45 -6.78
N HIS A 88 -1.21 34.54 -7.02
CA HIS A 88 -2.63 34.87 -7.05
C HIS A 88 -3.16 35.18 -5.65
N LEU A 89 -3.89 36.29 -5.50
CA LEU A 89 -4.29 36.83 -4.19
C LEU A 89 -5.02 35.82 -3.29
N LEU A 90 -5.84 34.97 -3.90
CA LEU A 90 -6.68 33.97 -3.23
C LEU A 90 -5.99 32.62 -3.01
N VAL A 91 -4.83 32.40 -3.61
CA VAL A 91 -4.08 31.14 -3.50
C VAL A 91 -3.21 31.19 -2.25
N ASP A 92 -3.26 30.11 -1.48
CA ASP A 92 -2.45 29.89 -0.29
C ASP A 92 -1.28 28.96 -0.61
N ILE A 93 -1.57 27.84 -1.28
CA ILE A 93 -0.59 26.85 -1.73
C ILE A 93 -0.91 26.46 -3.17
N VAL A 94 0.12 26.27 -3.98
CA VAL A 94 0.02 25.60 -5.27
C VAL A 94 1.19 24.63 -5.44
N GLU A 95 0.89 23.44 -5.94
CA GLU A 95 1.88 22.44 -6.29
C GLU A 95 1.49 21.71 -7.58
N ALA A 96 2.49 21.11 -8.23
CA ALA A 96 2.24 20.27 -9.38
C ALA A 96 1.59 18.96 -8.94
N ASP A 97 0.68 18.43 -9.76
CA ASP A 97 0.13 17.10 -9.53
C ASP A 97 1.26 16.06 -9.68
N ARG A 98 1.46 15.25 -8.64
CA ARG A 98 2.56 14.28 -8.56
C ARG A 98 1.96 12.90 -8.34
N THR A 99 2.42 11.93 -9.14
CA THR A 99 2.08 10.53 -8.89
C THR A 99 2.94 10.04 -7.74
N VAL A 100 2.38 9.97 -6.53
CA VAL A 100 3.07 9.32 -5.43
C VAL A 100 2.68 7.86 -5.40
N SER A 101 3.65 6.99 -5.67
CA SER A 101 3.51 5.58 -5.32
C SER A 101 3.53 5.49 -3.80
N LEU A 102 2.42 5.06 -3.20
CA LEU A 102 2.43 4.57 -1.83
C LEU A 102 3.19 3.24 -1.82
N THR A 103 4.51 3.28 -1.92
CA THR A 103 5.33 2.19 -1.42
C THR A 103 5.32 2.34 0.10
N GLY A 104 4.20 1.95 0.70
CA GLY A 104 4.10 1.84 2.15
C GLY A 104 5.13 0.81 2.55
N TRP A 105 6.15 1.24 3.27
CA TRP A 105 6.95 0.33 4.06
C TRP A 105 5.97 -0.53 4.86
N VAL A 106 6.09 -1.84 4.72
CA VAL A 106 5.37 -2.82 5.53
C VAL A 106 5.68 -2.44 6.99
N LYS A 107 4.67 -1.93 7.71
CA LYS A 107 4.80 -1.46 9.09
C LYS A 107 4.74 -2.66 10.05
N GLU A 108 5.63 -3.61 9.83
CA GLU A 108 5.68 -4.88 10.52
C GLU A 108 6.88 -4.78 11.46
N PRO A 109 6.69 -4.87 12.80
CA PRO A 109 7.73 -4.52 13.77
C PRO A 109 9.06 -5.24 13.58
N LEU A 110 9.03 -6.44 12.99
CA LEU A 110 10.19 -7.31 12.80
C LEU A 110 10.65 -7.41 11.33
N PHE A 111 10.07 -6.65 10.40
CA PHE A 111 10.50 -6.67 9.01
C PHE A 111 11.99 -6.32 8.87
N ASP A 112 12.48 -5.45 9.75
CA ASP A 112 13.89 -5.10 9.79
C ASP A 112 14.83 -6.25 10.20
N GLU A 113 14.30 -7.33 10.74
CA GLU A 113 15.05 -8.53 11.12
C GLU A 113 15.03 -9.61 10.02
N GLN A 114 14.15 -9.48 9.02
CA GLN A 114 13.94 -10.45 7.95
C GLN A 114 14.90 -10.22 6.78
N TRP A 115 16.20 -10.41 7.01
CA TRP A 115 17.26 -10.15 6.02
C TRP A 115 17.06 -10.88 4.69
N ALA A 116 16.44 -12.06 4.69
CA ALA A 116 16.22 -12.84 3.48
C ALA A 116 15.18 -12.20 2.55
N LEU A 117 14.32 -11.33 3.08
CA LEU A 117 13.31 -10.60 2.32
C LEU A 117 13.86 -9.31 1.73
N GLU A 118 14.67 -8.58 2.50
CA GLU A 118 15.31 -7.32 2.12
C GLU A 118 16.59 -7.12 2.94
N ASN A 119 17.74 -6.95 2.29
CA ASN A 119 19.05 -6.84 2.91
C ASN A 119 19.75 -5.51 2.59
N LEU A 120 19.52 -4.55 3.48
CA LEU A 120 20.00 -3.17 3.34
C LEU A 120 21.52 -3.03 3.56
N PRO A 121 22.17 -2.01 2.96
CA PRO A 121 23.61 -1.74 3.14
C PRO A 121 24.06 -1.53 4.60
N SER A 122 23.13 -1.19 5.49
CA SER A 122 23.37 -0.96 6.92
C SER A 122 23.45 -2.24 7.75
N ARG A 123 23.14 -3.40 7.16
CA ARG A 123 23.08 -4.69 7.86
C ARG A 123 24.37 -5.50 7.71
N ARG A 124 24.56 -6.46 8.61
CA ARG A 124 25.68 -7.41 8.54
C ARG A 124 25.36 -8.45 7.45
N GLY A 125 26.22 -8.56 6.45
CA GLY A 125 26.04 -9.51 5.34
C GLY A 125 26.57 -8.94 4.03
N THR A 126 26.33 -9.65 2.94
CA THR A 126 26.51 -9.10 1.59
C THR A 126 25.29 -8.24 1.30
N TRP A 127 25.48 -6.95 1.01
CA TRP A 127 24.40 -6.08 0.54
C TRP A 127 23.70 -6.71 -0.67
N ASP A 128 22.37 -6.58 -0.75
CA ASP A 128 21.56 -7.06 -1.89
C ASP A 128 21.49 -8.59 -1.99
N ALA A 129 21.98 -9.31 -0.98
CA ALA A 129 21.85 -10.76 -0.92
C ALA A 129 20.54 -11.12 -0.19
N ASP A 130 19.43 -11.00 -0.92
CA ASP A 130 18.06 -11.30 -0.51
C ASP A 130 17.24 -11.78 -1.73
N ILE A 131 15.91 -11.77 -1.62
CA ILE A 131 15.00 -12.22 -2.69
C ILE A 131 14.25 -11.07 -3.38
N ASP A 132 14.64 -9.81 -3.14
CA ASP A 132 14.04 -8.60 -3.71
C ASP A 132 12.51 -8.53 -3.49
N VAL A 133 12.00 -8.94 -2.31
CA VAL A 133 10.55 -9.07 -2.11
C VAL A 133 9.84 -7.71 -2.21
N GLN A 134 10.50 -6.64 -1.74
CA GLN A 134 9.94 -5.31 -1.76
C GLN A 134 9.76 -4.81 -3.19
N ASP A 135 10.69 -5.14 -4.09
CA ASP A 135 10.59 -4.82 -5.51
C ASP A 135 9.47 -5.59 -6.20
N ALA A 136 9.25 -6.86 -5.83
CA ALA A 136 8.12 -7.64 -6.32
C ALA A 136 6.77 -7.03 -5.86
N TRP A 137 6.66 -6.65 -4.60
CA TRP A 137 5.46 -5.98 -4.07
C TRP A 137 5.23 -4.62 -4.71
N ASN A 138 6.28 -3.83 -4.95
CA ASN A 138 6.19 -2.54 -5.63
C ASN A 138 5.73 -2.67 -7.09
N GLN A 139 5.92 -3.84 -7.72
CA GLN A 139 5.39 -4.18 -9.04
C GLN A 139 3.94 -4.72 -9.00
N GLY A 140 3.34 -4.82 -7.81
CA GLY A 140 1.96 -5.27 -7.62
C GLY A 140 1.80 -6.77 -7.46
N ALA A 141 2.87 -7.52 -7.20
CA ALA A 141 2.75 -8.93 -6.81
C ALA A 141 2.07 -9.01 -5.43
N THR A 142 1.04 -9.85 -5.32
CA THR A 142 0.28 -10.03 -4.06
C THR A 142 0.07 -11.48 -3.67
N GLY A 143 0.29 -12.43 -4.59
CA GLY A 143 -0.02 -13.85 -4.38
C GLY A 143 -1.52 -14.16 -4.32
N ALA A 144 -2.40 -13.17 -4.52
CA ALA A 144 -3.84 -13.36 -4.39
C ALA A 144 -4.39 -14.45 -5.33
N GLY A 145 -5.17 -15.37 -4.77
CA GLY A 145 -5.78 -16.49 -5.51
C GLY A 145 -4.86 -17.71 -5.68
N VAL A 146 -3.63 -17.68 -5.16
CA VAL A 146 -2.75 -18.84 -5.11
C VAL A 146 -2.94 -19.56 -3.77
N VAL A 147 -3.19 -20.87 -3.81
CA VAL A 147 -3.20 -21.73 -2.62
C VAL A 147 -1.86 -22.45 -2.54
N VAL A 148 -1.23 -22.40 -1.36
CA VAL A 148 0.05 -23.06 -1.08
C VAL A 148 -0.19 -24.16 -0.05
N ALA A 149 0.21 -25.39 -0.37
CA ALA A 149 0.14 -26.51 0.56
C ALA A 149 1.47 -26.64 1.32
N VAL A 150 1.39 -26.63 2.66
CA VAL A 150 2.53 -26.87 3.55
C VAL A 150 2.35 -28.24 4.19
N ILE A 151 3.32 -29.14 3.99
CA ILE A 151 3.32 -30.48 4.57
C ILE A 151 4.34 -30.49 5.70
N ASP A 152 3.88 -30.26 6.92
CA ASP A 152 4.73 -30.14 8.11
C ASP A 152 4.01 -30.65 9.38
N THR A 153 4.37 -30.10 10.54
CA THR A 153 3.87 -30.45 11.88
C THR A 153 2.50 -29.87 12.21
N GLY A 154 1.96 -29.03 11.32
CA GLY A 154 0.69 -28.33 11.45
C GLY A 154 0.85 -26.82 11.28
N VAL A 155 -0.20 -26.07 11.58
CA VAL A 155 -0.16 -24.60 11.67
C VAL A 155 -0.90 -24.13 12.93
N ASP A 156 -0.42 -23.08 13.58
CA ASP A 156 -1.17 -22.38 14.61
C ASP A 156 -2.30 -21.56 13.97
N LEU A 157 -3.51 -22.11 14.05
CA LEU A 157 -4.73 -21.52 13.47
C LEU A 157 -5.13 -20.20 14.13
N ASP A 158 -4.61 -19.91 15.33
CA ASP A 158 -4.93 -18.70 16.10
C ASP A 158 -3.81 -17.63 16.02
N HIS A 159 -2.77 -17.86 15.21
CA HIS A 159 -1.64 -16.92 15.12
C HIS A 159 -2.04 -15.60 14.42
N ALA A 160 -1.85 -14.47 15.11
CA ALA A 160 -2.31 -13.17 14.64
C ALA A 160 -1.75 -12.77 13.26
N ASP A 161 -0.48 -13.07 12.97
CA ASP A 161 0.14 -12.73 11.68
C ASP A 161 -0.33 -13.64 10.53
N LEU A 162 -0.97 -14.78 10.83
CA LEU A 162 -1.56 -15.68 9.83
C LEU A 162 -3.06 -15.43 9.61
N ALA A 163 -3.66 -14.52 10.38
CA ALA A 163 -5.07 -14.20 10.28
C ALA A 163 -5.43 -13.70 8.87
N GLY A 164 -6.36 -14.38 8.21
CA GLY A 164 -6.80 -14.06 6.84
C GLY A 164 -5.88 -14.60 5.74
N ALA A 165 -4.78 -15.28 6.08
CA ALA A 165 -3.93 -15.99 5.13
C ALA A 165 -4.19 -17.52 5.11
N LEU A 166 -4.80 -18.06 6.17
CA LEU A 166 -5.20 -19.46 6.23
C LEU A 166 -6.20 -19.80 5.12
N TRP A 167 -5.96 -20.91 4.43
CA TRP A 167 -6.91 -21.44 3.46
C TRP A 167 -8.15 -21.95 4.17
N GLU A 168 -9.31 -21.71 3.57
CA GLU A 168 -10.60 -22.27 4.01
C GLU A 168 -11.09 -23.25 2.95
N ASN A 169 -11.46 -24.47 3.36
CA ASN A 169 -12.09 -25.45 2.48
C ASN A 169 -13.50 -24.97 2.11
N PRO A 170 -13.77 -24.56 0.85
CA PRO A 170 -15.09 -24.11 0.46
C PRO A 170 -16.13 -25.25 0.40
N GLY A 171 -15.68 -26.50 0.51
CA GLY A 171 -16.52 -27.69 0.55
C GLY A 171 -17.08 -28.03 1.94
N GLU A 172 -16.51 -27.47 3.01
CA GLU A 172 -16.84 -27.83 4.39
C GLU A 172 -17.77 -26.82 5.07
N ILE A 173 -18.68 -27.32 5.90
CA ILE A 173 -19.46 -26.51 6.85
C ILE A 173 -18.82 -26.70 8.24
N PRO A 174 -18.13 -25.70 8.79
CA PRO A 174 -17.35 -25.86 10.01
C PRO A 174 -18.14 -26.38 11.21
N ASN A 175 -17.57 -27.37 11.91
CA ASN A 175 -18.05 -27.91 13.18
C ASN A 175 -19.42 -28.61 13.09
N ASN A 176 -19.75 -29.21 11.94
CA ASN A 176 -20.99 -29.97 11.79
C ASN A 176 -20.80 -31.48 12.05
N GLY A 177 -19.55 -31.96 12.15
CA GLY A 177 -19.22 -33.36 12.38
C GLY A 177 -19.43 -34.27 11.15
N ILE A 178 -19.48 -33.68 9.96
CA ILE A 178 -19.73 -34.34 8.68
C ILE A 178 -18.54 -34.02 7.75
N ASP A 179 -18.18 -34.97 6.90
CA ASP A 179 -17.32 -34.74 5.74
C ASP A 179 -18.25 -34.29 4.59
N ASP A 180 -18.40 -32.98 4.42
CA ASP A 180 -19.41 -32.39 3.55
C ASP A 180 -19.02 -32.49 2.07
N ASP A 181 -17.72 -32.42 1.79
CA ASP A 181 -17.15 -32.51 0.44
C ASP A 181 -16.79 -33.95 0.02
N GLN A 182 -16.86 -34.91 0.95
CA GLN A 182 -16.58 -36.34 0.77
C GLN A 182 -15.12 -36.62 0.39
N ASN A 183 -14.19 -35.79 0.87
CA ASN A 183 -12.76 -35.95 0.62
C ASN A 183 -12.08 -36.98 1.55
N GLY A 184 -12.78 -37.48 2.56
CA GLY A 184 -12.31 -38.48 3.51
C GLY A 184 -11.89 -37.93 4.87
N TYR A 185 -12.00 -36.62 5.10
CA TYR A 185 -11.68 -35.96 6.37
C TYR A 185 -12.87 -35.14 6.85
N ILE A 186 -13.31 -35.41 8.09
CA ILE A 186 -14.40 -34.66 8.71
C ILE A 186 -13.88 -33.29 9.17
N ASP A 187 -14.62 -32.22 8.86
CA ASP A 187 -14.39 -30.84 9.30
C ASP A 187 -12.97 -30.31 8.98
N ASP A 188 -12.40 -30.64 7.81
CA ASP A 188 -11.04 -30.23 7.40
C ASP A 188 -10.93 -28.78 6.88
N VAL A 189 -11.56 -27.86 7.62
CA VAL A 189 -11.76 -26.44 7.26
C VAL A 189 -10.47 -25.74 6.87
N HIS A 190 -9.35 -26.03 7.54
CA HIS A 190 -8.05 -25.41 7.28
C HIS A 190 -6.97 -26.42 6.84
N GLY A 191 -7.39 -27.63 6.45
CA GLY A 191 -6.51 -28.74 6.10
C GLY A 191 -6.59 -29.90 7.10
N ILE A 192 -5.60 -30.80 7.02
CA ILE A 192 -5.66 -32.11 7.70
C ILE A 192 -4.47 -32.38 8.61
N ASN A 193 -4.67 -33.32 9.53
CA ASN A 193 -3.63 -34.02 10.26
C ASN A 193 -3.56 -35.47 9.80
N ALA A 194 -2.72 -35.72 8.80
CA ALA A 194 -2.54 -37.06 8.22
C ALA A 194 -1.95 -38.08 9.20
N ALA A 195 -1.31 -37.65 10.30
CA ALA A 195 -0.80 -38.58 11.31
C ALA A 195 -1.91 -39.14 12.23
N LYS A 196 -3.08 -38.49 12.24
CA LYS A 196 -4.23 -38.86 13.09
C LYS A 196 -5.50 -39.14 12.31
N ASP A 197 -5.46 -39.04 10.99
CA ASP A 197 -6.61 -39.15 10.11
C ASP A 197 -7.77 -38.22 10.54
N SER A 198 -7.49 -36.92 10.70
CA SER A 198 -8.46 -35.92 11.18
C SER A 198 -8.33 -34.56 10.47
N GLY A 199 -9.41 -33.79 10.35
CA GLY A 199 -9.43 -32.41 9.83
C GLY A 199 -8.84 -31.33 10.76
N GLU A 200 -7.90 -31.70 11.63
CA GLU A 200 -7.41 -30.85 12.73
C GLU A 200 -5.90 -30.58 12.60
N PRO A 201 -5.46 -29.64 11.74
CA PRO A 201 -4.07 -29.41 11.38
C PRO A 201 -3.30 -28.59 12.43
N THR A 202 -3.76 -28.51 13.68
CA THR A 202 -3.13 -27.67 14.71
C THR A 202 -1.68 -28.07 14.97
N ASP A 203 -0.78 -27.10 14.88
CA ASP A 203 0.63 -27.28 15.22
C ASP A 203 0.82 -27.51 16.72
N ARG A 204 1.67 -28.49 17.07
CA ARG A 204 2.09 -28.78 18.45
C ARG A 204 3.61 -28.77 18.62
N ASN A 205 4.34 -28.49 17.55
CA ASN A 205 5.79 -28.45 17.51
C ASN A 205 6.31 -27.01 17.34
N GLY A 206 5.64 -26.21 16.51
CA GLY A 206 6.01 -24.84 16.15
C GLY A 206 6.79 -24.75 14.84
N HIS A 207 7.29 -25.88 14.31
CA HIS A 207 8.05 -25.89 13.05
C HIS A 207 7.15 -25.52 11.86
N GLY A 208 5.95 -26.09 11.77
CA GLY A 208 5.07 -25.86 10.64
C GLY A 208 4.50 -24.44 10.61
N THR A 209 4.25 -23.84 11.78
CA THR A 209 3.87 -22.42 11.89
C THR A 209 4.97 -21.46 11.45
N ALA A 210 6.25 -21.87 11.54
CA ALA A 210 7.40 -21.03 11.24
C ALA A 210 7.86 -21.11 9.76
N VAL A 211 7.34 -22.06 8.99
CA VAL A 211 7.66 -22.29 7.56
C VAL A 211 6.75 -21.46 6.68
#